data_AF-A0A7V7D3E1-F1
#
_entry.id   AF-A0A7V7D3E1-F1
#
_cell.length_a   1.000
_cell.length_b   1.000
_cell.length_c   1.000
_cell.angle_alpha   90.00
_cell.angle_beta   90.00
_cell.angle_gamma   90.00
#
_symmetry.space_group_name_H-M   'P 1'
#
loop_
_entity.id
_entity.type
_entity.pdbx_description
1 polymer ?
#
loop_
_entity_poly.entity_id
_entity_poly.type
_entity_poly.pdbx_seq_one_letter_code
_entity_poly.pdbx_strand_id
1 'polypeptide(L)'
;MAKGHKQTNLQGLPACAAEFIKLVIKKMRYRKKVRRDVQAELAAHFEDDLKDCKTDEQREQKARELVGSFGDVKLLAILLRRAKKRCRPLWRKVLVRGFQVVGVVILYILICSAPLFVGRPNVSVNYVDWLNDKAKAGRDESENAYPYYERAVAACVKMPDVLIKSKVKWPTDFNDIEMQQLLLWINDNNKALELMIEGAKRPHYWAVHSSAEADFFKGAVIDDALMENLSGYRVVARALNWRSRYKAYEENVESALEDCVSLVKFGRHQQGKGLLIEQLVGIAVEALAHGSISLIIEKTEVPADTLKNIQEKLQDEFADPQNVFNLDGEKVFTYDYIQRSFTDDGKGGGRMLARGAALAVGDWKSGLWRFVTLSYPDRREVTAKVDQYYQLAEQVFDETPWRTHQEDESEKYMEIAGDSFLLKITAPAHGRAGEIGWRMKTMRLGLLTMLALARYEKEKGEYPENLRTLVEAGYLKEMPNDPYSDGSLVYKKTDESFILYSFGENLSDDEGQVARRDDGRIQQWASEGDWVFWPEPESQITQ
;
A
#
# COMPACT_ATOMS: atom_id res chain seq x y z
N MET A 1 9.01 37.25 -46.46
CA MET A 1 9.00 38.07 -47.70
C MET A 1 7.84 37.66 -48.59
N ALA A 2 6.77 38.45 -48.60
CA ALA A 2 5.59 38.22 -49.42
C ALA A 2 5.83 38.73 -50.85
N LYS A 3 6.03 37.84 -51.83
CA LYS A 3 6.00 38.21 -53.24
C LYS A 3 4.54 38.46 -53.65
N GLY A 4 4.23 39.68 -54.05
CA GLY A 4 2.91 40.11 -54.50
C GLY A 4 2.38 39.22 -55.62
N HIS A 5 1.14 38.77 -55.49
CA HIS A 5 0.44 38.03 -56.53
C HIS A 5 0.00 38.99 -57.64
N LYS A 6 0.85 39.18 -58.67
CA LYS A 6 0.39 39.74 -59.96
C LYS A 6 -0.66 38.78 -60.54
N GLN A 7 -1.85 39.30 -60.85
CA GLN A 7 -2.79 38.63 -61.74
C GLN A 7 -2.08 38.48 -63.09
N THR A 8 -1.78 37.23 -63.49
CA THR A 8 -1.09 36.94 -64.74
C THR A 8 -2.02 37.27 -65.90
N ASN A 9 -1.75 38.37 -66.60
CA ASN A 9 -2.60 38.83 -67.68
C ASN A 9 -2.15 38.17 -68.99
N LEU A 10 -2.81 37.08 -69.39
CA LEU A 10 -2.55 36.39 -70.68
C LEU A 10 -2.95 37.24 -71.90
N GLN A 11 -3.42 38.47 -71.69
CA GLN A 11 -3.91 39.39 -72.73
C GLN A 11 -2.80 39.93 -73.64
N GLY A 12 -1.51 39.87 -73.24
CA GLY A 12 -0.37 40.35 -74.03
C GLY A 12 0.28 39.30 -74.94
N LEU A 13 -0.21 38.06 -74.92
CA LEU A 13 0.34 36.92 -75.66
C LEU A 13 -0.52 36.55 -76.89
N PRO A 14 0.09 36.04 -77.97
CA PRO A 14 -0.66 35.49 -79.10
C PRO A 14 -1.66 34.40 -78.67
N ALA A 15 -2.81 34.34 -79.35
CA ALA A 15 -3.92 33.45 -78.98
C ALA A 15 -3.50 31.98 -78.85
N CYS A 16 -2.67 31.49 -79.77
CA CYS A 16 -2.16 30.12 -79.76
C CYS A 16 -1.34 29.78 -78.50
N ALA A 17 -0.49 30.71 -78.03
CA ALA A 17 0.30 30.54 -76.81
C ALA A 17 -0.59 30.61 -75.54
N ALA A 18 -1.54 31.54 -75.51
CA ALA A 18 -2.46 31.68 -74.38
C ALA A 18 -3.35 30.45 -74.20
N GLU A 19 -3.84 29.86 -75.30
CA GLU A 19 -4.61 28.61 -75.28
C GLU A 19 -3.75 27.42 -74.87
N PHE A 20 -2.52 27.31 -75.39
CA PHE A 20 -1.57 26.27 -75.01
C PHE A 20 -1.28 26.29 -73.50
N ILE A 21 -0.95 27.45 -72.94
CA ILE A 21 -0.70 27.61 -71.49
C ILE A 21 -1.94 27.21 -70.70
N LYS A 22 -3.14 27.67 -71.09
CA LYS A 22 -4.40 27.28 -70.43
C LYS A 22 -4.59 25.76 -70.45
N LEU A 23 -4.26 25.10 -71.57
CA LEU A 23 -4.41 23.65 -71.74
C LEU A 23 -3.38 22.87 -70.91
N VAL A 24 -2.11 23.29 -70.89
CA VAL A 24 -1.05 22.74 -70.01
C VAL A 24 -1.48 22.83 -68.54
N ILE A 25 -1.92 24.02 -68.10
CA ILE A 25 -2.33 24.26 -66.71
C ILE A 25 -3.58 23.46 -66.32
N LYS A 26 -4.53 23.30 -67.24
CA LYS A 26 -5.72 22.44 -67.05
C LYS A 26 -5.31 20.98 -66.90
N LYS A 27 -4.42 20.46 -67.76
CA LYS A 27 -3.92 19.07 -67.72
C LYS A 27 -2.96 18.83 -66.55
N MET A 28 -2.31 19.87 -66.01
CA MET A 28 -1.42 19.76 -64.85
C MET A 28 -2.15 19.34 -63.57
N ARG A 29 -3.49 19.42 -63.47
CA ARG A 29 -4.35 18.93 -62.36
C ARG A 29 -3.65 19.01 -60.98
N TYR A 30 -3.25 20.20 -60.56
CA TYR A 30 -2.52 20.43 -59.31
C TYR A 30 -3.08 21.64 -58.54
N ARG A 31 -2.48 21.99 -57.39
CA ARG A 31 -2.99 23.07 -56.51
C ARG A 31 -3.05 24.41 -57.24
N LYS A 32 -4.11 25.19 -56.99
CA LYS A 32 -4.42 26.47 -57.67
C LYS A 32 -3.25 27.47 -57.62
N LYS A 33 -2.57 27.60 -56.47
CA LYS A 33 -1.41 28.49 -56.30
C LYS A 33 -0.24 28.11 -57.21
N VAL A 34 0.15 26.82 -57.20
CA VAL A 34 1.27 26.34 -58.04
C VAL A 34 0.94 26.40 -59.52
N ARG A 35 -0.34 26.16 -59.89
CA ARG A 35 -0.80 26.37 -61.26
C ARG A 35 -0.63 27.82 -61.72
N ARG A 36 -0.94 28.80 -60.87
CA ARG A 36 -0.71 30.23 -61.16
C ARG A 36 0.77 30.56 -61.30
N ASP A 37 1.62 30.00 -60.43
CA ASP A 37 3.07 30.24 -60.51
C ASP A 37 3.66 29.66 -61.81
N VAL A 38 3.28 28.43 -62.20
CA VAL A 38 3.70 27.82 -63.48
C VAL A 38 3.12 28.58 -64.68
N GLN A 39 1.88 29.06 -64.58
CA GLN A 39 1.25 29.88 -65.62
C GLN A 39 2.02 31.19 -65.84
N ALA A 40 2.49 31.83 -64.76
CA ALA A 40 3.29 33.05 -64.83
C ALA A 40 4.69 32.79 -65.39
N GLU A 41 5.34 31.69 -65.00
CA GLU A 41 6.65 31.30 -65.56
C GLU A 41 6.58 30.98 -67.05
N LEU A 42 5.55 30.24 -67.49
CA LEU A 42 5.34 29.97 -68.92
C LEU A 42 5.00 31.24 -69.68
N ALA A 43 4.11 32.09 -69.16
CA ALA A 43 3.77 33.35 -69.81
C ALA A 43 5.00 34.26 -69.98
N ALA A 44 5.84 34.38 -68.95
CA ALA A 44 7.09 35.14 -69.03
C ALA A 44 8.08 34.56 -70.05
N HIS A 45 8.22 33.22 -70.12
CA HIS A 45 9.09 32.58 -71.12
C HIS A 45 8.61 32.87 -72.55
N PHE A 46 7.29 32.79 -72.80
CA PHE A 46 6.73 33.16 -74.09
C PHE A 46 6.87 34.68 -74.36
N GLU A 47 6.73 35.55 -73.36
CA GLU A 47 6.94 37.00 -73.52
C GLU A 47 8.41 37.33 -73.89
N ASP A 48 9.38 36.69 -73.22
CA ASP A 48 10.81 36.89 -73.46
C ASP A 48 11.20 36.42 -74.88
N ASP A 49 10.75 35.22 -75.30
CA ASP A 49 11.05 34.69 -76.63
C ASP A 49 10.41 35.52 -77.77
N LEU A 50 9.34 36.25 -77.46
CA LEU A 50 8.59 37.08 -78.41
C LEU A 50 9.04 38.56 -78.41
N LYS A 51 9.96 38.96 -77.52
CA LYS A 51 10.36 40.37 -77.32
C LYS A 51 10.99 41.04 -78.54
N ASP A 52 11.71 40.28 -79.37
CA ASP A 52 12.42 40.79 -80.54
C ASP A 52 11.56 40.82 -81.82
N CYS A 53 10.30 40.39 -81.74
CA CYS A 53 9.38 40.37 -82.88
C CYS A 53 8.70 41.74 -83.04
N LYS A 54 8.81 42.34 -84.24
CA LYS A 54 8.38 43.73 -84.49
C LYS A 54 6.94 43.86 -85.03
N THR A 55 6.33 42.76 -85.47
CA THR A 55 4.97 42.72 -86.04
C THR A 55 4.15 41.60 -85.41
N ASP A 56 2.82 41.77 -85.37
CA ASP A 56 1.91 40.80 -84.74
C ASP A 56 1.88 39.45 -85.47
N GLU A 57 2.03 39.44 -86.80
CA GLU A 57 2.15 38.20 -87.60
C GLU A 57 3.43 37.41 -87.26
N GLN A 58 4.57 38.09 -87.09
CA GLN A 58 5.82 37.46 -86.67
C GLN A 58 5.72 36.89 -85.25
N ARG A 59 5.02 37.59 -84.34
CA ARG A 59 4.76 37.10 -82.99
C ARG A 59 3.91 35.85 -82.98
N GLU A 60 2.87 35.79 -83.83
CA GLU A 60 1.99 34.62 -83.89
C GLU A 60 2.66 33.41 -84.54
N GLN A 61 3.45 33.62 -85.60
CA GLN A 61 4.20 32.53 -86.24
C GLN A 61 5.25 31.93 -85.31
N LYS A 62 6.07 32.77 -84.65
CA LYS A 62 7.08 32.31 -83.68
C LYS A 62 6.44 31.63 -82.47
N ALA A 63 5.29 32.10 -82.01
CA ALA A 63 4.53 31.45 -80.94
C ALA A 63 4.03 30.05 -81.32
N ARG A 64 3.60 29.84 -82.58
CA ARG A 64 3.19 28.51 -83.07
C ARG A 64 4.38 27.54 -83.17
N GLU A 65 5.54 28.02 -83.62
CA GLU A 65 6.77 27.22 -83.65
C GLU A 65 7.23 26.83 -82.23
N LEU A 66 7.20 27.77 -81.29
CA LEU A 66 7.51 27.51 -79.88
C LEU A 66 6.53 26.50 -79.27
N VAL A 67 5.22 26.65 -79.50
CA VAL A 67 4.22 25.67 -79.03
C VAL A 67 4.51 24.27 -79.62
N GLY A 68 4.94 24.20 -80.89
CA GLY A 68 5.35 22.96 -81.54
C GLY A 68 6.60 22.32 -80.91
N SER A 69 7.58 23.11 -80.47
CA SER A 69 8.82 22.62 -79.87
C SER A 69 8.64 22.03 -78.47
N PHE A 70 7.58 22.43 -77.75
CA PHE A 70 7.24 21.88 -76.44
C PHE A 70 6.65 20.44 -76.48
N GLY A 71 6.21 19.97 -77.65
CA GLY A 71 5.70 18.60 -77.84
C GLY A 71 4.36 18.30 -77.16
N ASP A 72 4.14 17.06 -76.72
CA ASP A 72 2.85 16.63 -76.14
C ASP A 72 2.52 17.38 -74.84
N VAL A 73 1.43 18.15 -74.89
CA VAL A 73 0.88 18.94 -73.78
C VAL A 73 0.63 18.09 -72.52
N LYS A 74 0.20 16.84 -72.66
CA LYS A 74 -0.04 15.96 -71.51
C LYS A 74 1.27 15.60 -70.83
N LEU A 75 2.30 15.26 -71.61
CA LEU A 75 3.62 14.92 -71.08
C LEU A 75 4.26 16.12 -70.39
N LEU A 76 4.23 17.30 -71.02
CA LEU A 76 4.74 18.55 -70.43
C LEU A 76 4.06 18.87 -69.10
N ALA A 77 2.73 18.74 -69.03
CA ALA A 77 1.98 18.96 -67.80
C ALA A 77 2.37 17.99 -66.67
N ILE A 78 2.72 16.73 -66.99
CA ILE A 78 3.23 15.76 -66.01
C ILE A 78 4.65 16.13 -65.56
N LEU A 79 5.52 16.51 -66.48
CA LEU A 79 6.91 16.89 -66.20
C LEU A 79 6.98 18.14 -65.32
N LEU A 80 6.22 19.20 -65.64
CA LEU A 80 6.12 20.42 -64.83
C LEU A 80 5.57 20.13 -63.42
N ARG A 81 4.58 19.23 -63.31
CA ARG A 81 4.07 18.78 -62.00
C ARG A 81 5.16 18.06 -61.19
N ARG A 82 5.94 17.17 -61.82
CA ARG A 82 7.05 16.45 -61.18
C ARG A 82 8.17 17.40 -60.77
N ALA A 83 8.54 18.37 -61.62
CA ALA A 83 9.53 19.39 -61.33
C ALA A 83 9.13 20.24 -60.11
N LYS A 84 7.91 20.80 -60.08
CA LYS A 84 7.42 21.53 -58.90
C LYS A 84 7.27 20.65 -57.66
N LYS A 85 7.06 19.34 -57.79
CA LYS A 85 7.08 18.39 -56.65
C LYS A 85 8.50 18.15 -56.13
N ARG A 86 9.51 18.12 -57.01
CA ARG A 86 10.94 17.98 -56.68
C ARG A 86 11.49 19.23 -55.97
N CYS A 87 11.13 20.41 -56.46
CA CYS A 87 11.52 21.72 -55.90
C CYS A 87 10.74 22.13 -54.63
N ARG A 88 10.02 21.21 -53.96
CA ARG A 88 9.41 21.51 -52.66
C ARG A 88 10.51 21.85 -51.64
N PRO A 89 10.34 22.92 -50.84
CA PRO A 89 11.26 23.23 -49.75
C PRO A 89 11.46 22.03 -48.83
N LEU A 90 12.70 21.81 -48.37
CA LEU A 90 13.05 20.66 -47.52
C LEU A 90 12.13 20.55 -46.30
N TRP A 91 11.76 21.66 -45.66
CA TRP A 91 10.84 21.68 -44.52
C TRP A 91 9.48 21.03 -44.82
N ARG A 92 8.94 21.16 -46.04
CA ARG A 92 7.66 20.50 -46.41
C ARG A 92 7.81 19.00 -46.64
N LYS A 93 8.98 18.54 -47.10
CA LYS A 93 9.26 17.10 -47.23
C LYS A 93 9.45 16.47 -45.86
N VAL A 94 10.18 17.16 -44.97
CA VAL A 94 10.37 16.77 -43.56
C VAL A 94 9.02 16.69 -42.84
N LEU A 95 8.14 17.69 -42.99
CA LEU A 95 6.80 17.64 -42.36
C LEU A 95 5.98 16.43 -42.81
N VAL A 96 5.89 16.16 -44.12
CA VAL A 96 5.09 15.02 -44.61
C VAL A 96 5.67 13.68 -44.15
N ARG A 97 7.00 13.53 -44.18
CA ARG A 97 7.66 12.32 -43.65
C ARG A 97 7.49 12.20 -42.13
N GLY A 98 7.53 13.32 -41.41
CA GLY A 98 7.23 13.40 -39.98
C GLY A 98 5.83 12.88 -39.67
N PHE A 99 4.81 13.33 -40.39
CA PHE A 99 3.45 12.81 -40.23
C PHE A 99 3.33 11.31 -40.53
N GLN A 100 4.08 10.78 -41.51
CA GLN A 100 4.10 9.35 -41.79
C GLN A 100 4.74 8.55 -40.66
N VAL A 101 5.87 9.02 -40.12
CA VAL A 101 6.54 8.39 -38.97
C VAL A 101 5.62 8.42 -37.75
N VAL A 102 5.00 9.57 -37.45
CA VAL A 102 4.01 9.69 -36.37
C VAL A 102 2.85 8.71 -36.58
N GLY A 103 2.35 8.57 -37.80
CA GLY A 103 1.31 7.59 -38.11
C GLY A 103 1.72 6.15 -37.85
N VAL A 104 2.95 5.76 -38.22
CA VAL A 104 3.50 4.42 -37.93
C VAL A 104 3.66 4.21 -36.42
N VAL A 105 4.16 5.21 -35.70
CA VAL A 105 4.30 5.15 -34.23
C VAL A 105 2.92 5.00 -33.56
N ILE A 106 1.92 5.76 -33.98
CA ILE A 106 0.55 5.64 -33.45
C ILE A 106 -0.01 4.24 -33.73
N LEU A 107 0.15 3.72 -34.95
CA LEU A 107 -0.31 2.37 -35.29
C LEU A 107 0.39 1.31 -34.45
N TYR A 108 1.70 1.45 -34.22
CA TYR A 108 2.46 0.56 -33.37
C TYR A 108 1.97 0.59 -31.92
N ILE A 109 1.74 1.79 -31.37
CA ILE A 109 1.15 1.96 -30.03
C ILE A 109 -0.21 1.26 -29.97
N LEU A 110 -1.07 1.41 -30.98
CA LEU A 110 -2.38 0.73 -31.01
C LEU A 110 -2.24 -0.79 -31.03
N ILE A 111 -1.27 -1.34 -31.77
CA ILE A 111 -0.97 -2.78 -31.80
C ILE A 111 -0.47 -3.25 -30.42
N CYS A 112 0.43 -2.50 -29.79
CA CYS A 112 0.94 -2.81 -28.45
C CYS A 112 -0.15 -2.70 -27.36
N SER A 113 -1.07 -1.74 -27.48
CA SER A 113 -2.15 -1.53 -26.53
C SER A 113 -3.29 -2.54 -26.70
N ALA A 114 -3.57 -3.03 -27.91
CA ALA A 114 -4.73 -3.89 -28.17
C ALA A 114 -4.80 -5.14 -27.26
N PRO A 115 -3.71 -5.90 -27.04
CA PRO A 115 -3.71 -7.01 -26.09
C PRO A 115 -4.04 -6.60 -24.65
N LEU A 116 -3.82 -5.36 -24.22
CA LEU A 116 -4.14 -4.94 -22.85
C LEU A 116 -5.64 -4.70 -22.63
N PHE A 117 -6.41 -4.47 -23.70
CA PHE A 117 -7.84 -4.14 -23.63
C PHE A 117 -8.76 -5.18 -24.26
N VAL A 118 -8.22 -6.05 -25.11
CA VAL A 118 -8.97 -7.18 -25.68
C VAL A 118 -8.88 -8.36 -24.72
N GLY A 119 -9.95 -9.15 -24.57
CA GLY A 119 -10.00 -10.31 -23.66
C GLY A 119 -10.84 -10.05 -22.41
N ARG A 120 -11.14 -11.10 -21.65
CA ARG A 120 -11.86 -11.01 -20.38
C ARG A 120 -11.12 -11.80 -19.30
N PRO A 121 -11.10 -11.29 -18.06
CA PRO A 121 -10.61 -12.06 -16.93
C PRO A 121 -11.53 -13.27 -16.67
N ASN A 122 -10.97 -14.33 -16.10
CA ASN A 122 -11.72 -15.48 -15.63
C ASN A 122 -11.76 -15.45 -14.09
N VAL A 123 -12.84 -14.89 -13.54
CA VAL A 123 -13.09 -14.88 -12.10
C VAL A 123 -13.72 -16.22 -11.75
N SER A 124 -12.93 -17.11 -11.16
CA SER A 124 -13.34 -18.50 -10.87
C SER A 124 -13.46 -18.78 -9.37
N VAL A 125 -12.78 -17.99 -8.55
CA VAL A 125 -12.77 -18.15 -7.09
C VAL A 125 -13.34 -16.88 -6.46
N ASN A 126 -14.28 -17.04 -5.53
CA ASN A 126 -14.66 -15.94 -4.64
C ASN A 126 -13.73 -15.97 -3.43
N TYR A 127 -12.68 -15.14 -3.43
CA TYR A 127 -11.71 -15.09 -2.34
C TYR A 127 -12.27 -14.50 -1.04
N VAL A 128 -13.39 -13.76 -1.11
CA VAL A 128 -14.09 -13.26 0.08
C VAL A 128 -14.81 -14.40 0.78
N ASP A 129 -15.55 -15.24 0.03
CA ASP A 129 -16.16 -16.46 0.57
C ASP A 129 -15.08 -17.41 1.10
N TRP A 130 -13.98 -17.58 0.36
CA TRP A 130 -12.86 -18.40 0.81
C TRP A 130 -12.28 -17.90 2.14
N LEU A 131 -12.11 -16.58 2.32
CA LEU A 131 -11.59 -16.00 3.56
C LEU A 131 -12.55 -16.24 4.73
N ASN A 132 -13.85 -16.04 4.50
CA ASN A 132 -14.90 -16.30 5.50
C ASN A 132 -14.95 -17.79 5.88
N ASP A 133 -14.91 -18.70 4.90
CA ASP A 133 -14.91 -20.15 5.11
C ASP A 133 -13.66 -20.62 5.84
N LYS A 134 -12.48 -20.09 5.49
CA LYS A 134 -11.21 -20.38 6.18
C LYS A 134 -11.24 -19.90 7.62
N ALA A 135 -11.75 -18.69 7.87
CA ALA A 135 -11.84 -18.13 9.22
C ALA A 135 -12.81 -18.92 10.11
N LYS A 136 -13.97 -19.30 9.57
CA LYS A 136 -14.95 -20.15 10.27
C LYS A 136 -14.43 -21.57 10.51
N ALA A 137 -13.73 -22.15 9.53
CA ALA A 137 -13.19 -23.51 9.58
C ALA A 137 -14.22 -24.58 9.98
N GLY A 138 -15.49 -24.39 9.58
CA GLY A 138 -16.58 -25.32 9.89
C GLY A 138 -17.08 -25.32 11.35
N ARG A 139 -16.64 -24.37 12.18
CA ARG A 139 -17.04 -24.25 13.59
C ARG A 139 -18.48 -23.78 13.75
N ASP A 140 -19.05 -24.06 14.92
CA ASP A 140 -20.41 -23.66 15.28
C ASP A 140 -20.50 -22.14 15.56
N GLU A 141 -21.59 -21.50 15.14
CA GLU A 141 -21.74 -20.04 15.28
C GLU A 141 -21.77 -19.58 16.76
N SER A 142 -22.14 -20.46 17.70
CA SER A 142 -22.09 -20.17 19.13
C SER A 142 -20.67 -19.99 19.68
N GLU A 143 -19.66 -20.47 18.96
CA GLU A 143 -18.25 -20.30 19.30
C GLU A 143 -17.67 -18.96 18.82
N ASN A 144 -18.44 -18.19 18.03
CA ASN A 144 -17.98 -16.93 17.43
C ASN A 144 -18.11 -15.74 18.38
N ALA A 145 -17.02 -15.02 18.59
CA ALA A 145 -17.01 -13.75 19.31
C ALA A 145 -17.53 -12.57 18.47
N TYR A 146 -17.44 -12.64 17.14
CA TYR A 146 -17.71 -11.49 16.25
C TYR A 146 -19.09 -10.83 16.46
N PRO A 147 -20.22 -11.57 16.57
CA PRO A 147 -21.53 -10.95 16.79
C PRO A 147 -21.63 -10.15 18.09
N TYR A 148 -20.86 -10.53 19.12
CA TYR A 148 -20.82 -9.80 20.38
C TYR A 148 -20.06 -8.49 20.23
N TYR A 149 -18.94 -8.52 19.50
CA TYR A 149 -18.14 -7.32 19.25
C TYR A 149 -18.83 -6.33 18.33
N GLU A 150 -19.51 -6.80 17.28
CA GLU A 150 -20.34 -5.93 16.44
C GLU A 150 -21.42 -5.22 17.26
N ARG A 151 -22.14 -5.96 18.12
CA ARG A 151 -23.14 -5.37 19.02
C ARG A 151 -22.53 -4.43 20.06
N ALA A 152 -21.30 -4.70 20.51
CA ALA A 152 -20.56 -3.81 21.40
C ALA A 152 -20.22 -2.49 20.69
N VAL A 153 -19.76 -2.54 19.44
CA VAL A 153 -19.50 -1.35 18.60
C VAL A 153 -20.79 -0.55 18.39
N ALA A 154 -21.89 -1.21 18.05
CA ALA A 154 -23.18 -0.54 17.85
C ALA A 154 -23.71 0.13 19.13
N ALA A 155 -23.30 -0.35 20.31
CA ALA A 155 -23.69 0.21 21.60
C ALA A 155 -22.67 1.22 22.18
N CYS A 156 -21.52 1.43 21.53
CA CYS A 156 -20.44 2.23 22.10
C CYS A 156 -20.67 3.73 21.93
N VAL A 157 -20.17 4.49 22.91
CA VAL A 157 -20.20 5.95 22.91
C VAL A 157 -18.77 6.47 22.78
N LYS A 158 -18.55 7.43 21.87
CA LYS A 158 -17.24 8.03 21.63
C LYS A 158 -16.70 8.69 22.90
N MET A 159 -15.37 8.59 23.07
CA MET A 159 -14.67 9.23 24.18
C MET A 159 -14.81 10.76 24.10
N PRO A 160 -15.16 11.44 25.20
CA PRO A 160 -15.21 12.90 25.26
C PRO A 160 -13.86 13.55 24.93
N ASP A 161 -13.88 14.68 24.21
CA ASP A 161 -12.68 15.43 23.82
C ASP A 161 -11.78 15.84 24.99
N VAL A 162 -12.38 16.11 26.15
CA VAL A 162 -11.66 16.43 27.40
C VAL A 162 -10.73 15.28 27.78
N LEU A 163 -11.23 14.04 27.74
CA LEU A 163 -10.44 12.86 28.07
C LEU A 163 -9.42 12.53 26.96
N ILE A 164 -9.77 12.75 25.68
CA ILE A 164 -8.84 12.52 24.55
C ILE A 164 -7.61 13.44 24.66
N LYS A 165 -7.80 14.68 25.10
CA LYS A 165 -6.72 15.67 25.26
C LYS A 165 -5.96 15.51 26.57
N SER A 166 -6.50 14.76 27.52
CA SER A 166 -5.85 14.52 28.80
C SER A 166 -4.59 13.66 28.61
N LYS A 167 -3.56 13.96 29.39
CA LYS A 167 -2.30 13.20 29.44
C LYS A 167 -2.22 12.29 30.67
N VAL A 168 -3.29 12.28 31.46
CA VAL A 168 -3.40 11.50 32.69
C VAL A 168 -3.39 10.01 32.35
N LYS A 169 -2.59 9.25 33.10
CA LYS A 169 -2.51 7.78 32.98
C LYS A 169 -3.27 7.08 34.11
N TRP A 170 -3.43 7.71 35.28
CA TRP A 170 -4.01 7.09 36.47
C TRP A 170 -5.14 7.95 37.05
N PRO A 171 -6.22 7.35 37.60
CA PRO A 171 -7.39 8.12 38.04
C PRO A 171 -7.12 9.24 39.05
N THR A 172 -6.14 9.09 39.95
CA THR A 172 -5.82 10.12 40.96
C THR A 172 -5.30 11.43 40.38
N ASP A 173 -4.78 11.40 39.15
CA ASP A 173 -4.18 12.59 38.53
C ASP A 173 -5.21 13.41 37.75
N PHE A 174 -6.46 12.95 37.67
CA PHE A 174 -7.55 13.69 37.04
C PHE A 174 -8.01 14.86 37.91
N ASN A 175 -8.35 15.98 37.26
CA ASN A 175 -9.16 16.99 37.91
C ASN A 175 -10.65 16.57 37.99
N ASP A 176 -11.44 17.28 38.80
CA ASP A 176 -12.86 16.96 39.04
C ASP A 176 -13.69 16.83 37.75
N ILE A 177 -13.44 17.69 36.75
CA ILE A 177 -14.17 17.67 35.48
C ILE A 177 -13.79 16.42 34.69
N GLU A 178 -12.50 16.09 34.60
CA GLU A 178 -12.03 14.90 33.91
C GLU A 178 -12.57 13.62 34.58
N MET A 179 -12.52 13.54 35.92
CA MET A 179 -13.05 12.40 36.66
C MET A 179 -14.55 12.23 36.43
N GLN A 180 -15.33 13.32 36.49
CA GLN A 180 -16.76 13.25 36.23
C GLN A 180 -17.05 12.79 34.79
N GLN A 181 -16.31 13.28 33.80
CA GLN A 181 -16.46 12.86 32.40
C GLN A 181 -16.05 11.40 32.19
N LEU A 182 -15.02 10.92 32.89
CA LEU A 182 -14.59 9.52 32.86
C LEU A 182 -15.72 8.59 33.35
N LEU A 183 -16.30 8.89 34.51
CA LEU A 183 -17.36 8.07 35.10
C LEU A 183 -18.61 8.03 34.23
N LEU A 184 -19.03 9.19 33.71
CA LEU A 184 -20.15 9.26 32.76
C LEU A 184 -19.86 8.41 31.53
N TRP A 185 -18.67 8.54 30.93
CA TRP A 185 -18.32 7.81 29.72
C TRP A 185 -18.22 6.30 29.93
N ILE A 186 -17.67 5.84 31.06
CA ILE A 186 -17.65 4.41 31.42
C ILE A 186 -19.08 3.91 31.59
N ASN A 187 -19.93 4.65 32.30
CA ASN A 187 -21.31 4.26 32.56
C ASN A 187 -22.15 4.19 31.26
N ASP A 188 -22.00 5.19 30.38
CA ASP A 188 -22.66 5.22 29.08
C ASP A 188 -22.24 4.06 28.17
N ASN A 189 -21.04 3.52 28.37
CA ASN A 189 -20.53 2.35 27.64
C ASN A 189 -20.82 1.00 28.33
N ASN A 190 -21.46 0.94 29.50
CA ASN A 190 -21.60 -0.32 30.25
C ASN A 190 -22.12 -1.49 29.41
N LYS A 191 -23.16 -1.26 28.60
CA LYS A 191 -23.71 -2.29 27.70
C LYS A 191 -22.67 -2.75 26.65
N ALA A 192 -21.90 -1.84 26.07
CA ALA A 192 -20.84 -2.18 25.12
C ALA A 192 -19.73 -2.99 25.80
N LEU A 193 -19.36 -2.62 27.03
CA LEU A 193 -18.32 -3.30 27.81
C LEU A 193 -18.75 -4.73 28.19
N GLU A 194 -20.00 -4.93 28.61
CA GLU A 194 -20.55 -6.26 28.90
C GLU A 194 -20.54 -7.15 27.66
N LEU A 195 -20.97 -6.61 26.50
CA LEU A 195 -20.94 -7.35 25.24
C LEU A 195 -19.51 -7.72 24.83
N MET A 196 -18.54 -6.82 25.00
CA MET A 196 -17.12 -7.12 24.75
C MET A 196 -16.60 -8.23 25.66
N ILE A 197 -16.92 -8.20 26.95
CA ILE A 197 -16.51 -9.28 27.88
C ILE A 197 -17.16 -10.61 27.50
N GLU A 198 -18.45 -10.61 27.16
CA GLU A 198 -19.13 -11.84 26.72
C GLU A 198 -18.53 -12.39 25.43
N GLY A 199 -18.15 -11.52 24.48
CA GLY A 199 -17.41 -11.92 23.29
C GLY A 199 -16.03 -12.50 23.62
N ALA A 200 -15.30 -11.90 24.57
CA ALA A 200 -13.99 -12.38 25.01
C ALA A 200 -14.04 -13.75 25.72
N LYS A 201 -15.21 -14.21 26.16
CA LYS A 201 -15.41 -15.57 26.70
C LYS A 201 -15.57 -16.63 25.62
N ARG A 202 -15.78 -16.24 24.36
CA ARG A 202 -15.92 -17.18 23.24
C ARG A 202 -14.53 -17.70 22.84
N PRO A 203 -14.41 -18.98 22.45
CA PRO A 203 -13.10 -19.57 22.14
C PRO A 203 -12.52 -19.07 20.82
N HIS A 204 -13.36 -18.55 19.92
CA HIS A 204 -12.96 -18.22 18.56
C HIS A 204 -13.58 -16.92 18.06
N TYR A 205 -13.02 -16.38 16.99
CA TYR A 205 -13.47 -15.16 16.33
C TYR A 205 -13.24 -15.29 14.83
N TRP A 206 -14.27 -14.95 14.05
CA TRP A 206 -14.17 -14.72 12.62
C TRP A 206 -15.10 -13.58 12.21
N ALA A 207 -14.52 -12.56 11.56
CA ALA A 207 -15.28 -11.49 10.93
C ALA A 207 -15.94 -11.98 9.63
N VAL A 208 -17.09 -11.39 9.31
CA VAL A 208 -17.78 -11.63 8.04
C VAL A 208 -17.44 -10.51 7.07
N HIS A 209 -16.75 -10.86 5.98
CA HIS A 209 -16.41 -9.93 4.91
C HIS A 209 -17.48 -9.97 3.83
N SER A 210 -17.95 -8.82 3.37
CA SER A 210 -19.15 -8.72 2.53
C SER A 210 -18.93 -8.15 1.12
N SER A 211 -17.71 -7.71 0.81
CA SER A 211 -17.48 -6.96 -0.43
C SER A 211 -17.44 -7.87 -1.67
N ALA A 212 -18.01 -7.37 -2.78
CA ALA A 212 -18.17 -8.16 -4.01
C ALA A 212 -16.94 -8.12 -4.95
N GLU A 213 -16.01 -7.18 -4.75
CA GLU A 213 -14.86 -7.00 -5.64
C GLU A 213 -13.62 -6.50 -4.88
N ALA A 214 -12.45 -7.12 -5.05
CA ALA A 214 -11.20 -6.47 -4.69
C ALA A 214 -10.87 -5.40 -5.75
N ASP A 215 -10.89 -4.15 -5.33
CA ASP A 215 -10.32 -3.04 -6.07
C ASP A 215 -9.29 -2.37 -5.18
N PHE A 216 -8.03 -2.75 -5.40
CA PHE A 216 -6.88 -2.27 -4.63
C PHE A 216 -6.83 -0.73 -4.55
N PHE A 217 -7.20 -0.03 -5.62
CA PHE A 217 -7.18 1.44 -5.66
C PHE A 217 -8.43 2.10 -5.08
N LYS A 218 -9.52 1.33 -4.91
CA LYS A 218 -10.75 1.81 -4.25
C LYS A 218 -10.95 1.21 -2.86
N GLY A 219 -9.96 0.46 -2.36
CA GLY A 219 -10.02 -0.21 -1.06
C GLY A 219 -11.10 -1.28 -0.96
N ALA A 220 -11.59 -1.86 -2.06
CA ALA A 220 -12.93 -2.47 -2.07
C ALA A 220 -13.11 -3.78 -1.27
N VAL A 221 -12.16 -4.20 -0.43
CA VAL A 221 -12.40 -5.22 0.65
C VAL A 221 -12.34 -4.60 2.05
N ILE A 222 -11.66 -3.47 2.18
CA ILE A 222 -11.80 -2.55 3.30
C ILE A 222 -13.07 -1.74 3.02
N ASP A 223 -14.23 -2.36 3.28
CA ASP A 223 -15.50 -1.66 3.18
C ASP A 223 -15.72 -0.75 4.41
N ASP A 224 -16.72 0.13 4.29
CA ASP A 224 -17.06 1.08 5.35
C ASP A 224 -17.43 0.33 6.66
N ALA A 225 -18.03 -0.86 6.56
CA ALA A 225 -18.43 -1.66 7.72
C ALA A 225 -17.23 -2.22 8.48
N LEU A 226 -16.20 -2.72 7.80
CA LEU A 226 -14.95 -3.13 8.42
C LEU A 226 -14.29 -1.94 9.12
N MET A 227 -14.19 -0.80 8.45
CA MET A 227 -13.54 0.39 9.02
C MET A 227 -14.30 0.95 10.23
N GLU A 228 -15.63 0.94 10.18
CA GLU A 228 -16.49 1.32 11.30
C GLU A 228 -16.27 0.37 12.50
N ASN A 229 -16.25 -0.94 12.25
CA ASN A 229 -15.97 -1.95 13.28
C ASN A 229 -14.58 -1.74 13.93
N LEU A 230 -13.53 -1.58 13.13
CA LEU A 230 -12.16 -1.37 13.64
C LEU A 230 -12.02 -0.08 14.45
N SER A 231 -12.70 0.99 14.04
CA SER A 231 -12.78 2.23 14.80
C SER A 231 -13.51 2.01 16.12
N GLY A 232 -14.65 1.34 16.09
CA GLY A 232 -15.44 0.99 17.27
C GLY A 232 -14.69 0.10 18.26
N TYR A 233 -13.95 -0.90 17.78
CA TYR A 233 -13.12 -1.79 18.59
C TYR A 233 -12.12 -0.99 19.44
N ARG A 234 -11.47 0.02 18.85
CA ARG A 234 -10.56 0.91 19.57
C ARG A 234 -11.28 1.74 20.63
N VAL A 235 -12.51 2.18 20.38
CA VAL A 235 -13.31 2.95 21.34
C VAL A 235 -13.70 2.09 22.54
N VAL A 236 -14.29 0.91 22.29
CA VAL A 236 -14.73 0.01 23.37
C VAL A 236 -13.54 -0.51 24.18
N ALA A 237 -12.42 -0.84 23.52
CA ALA A 237 -11.20 -1.26 24.20
C ALA A 237 -10.64 -0.17 25.12
N ARG A 238 -10.63 1.10 24.67
CA ARG A 238 -10.21 2.22 25.52
C ARG A 238 -11.15 2.41 26.72
N ALA A 239 -12.46 2.24 26.53
CA ALA A 239 -13.42 2.34 27.62
C ALA A 239 -13.21 1.22 28.66
N LEU A 240 -13.00 -0.03 28.21
CA LEU A 240 -12.72 -1.15 29.10
C LEU A 240 -11.38 -0.96 29.85
N ASN A 241 -10.38 -0.43 29.15
CA ASN A 241 -9.06 -0.12 29.71
C ASN A 241 -9.12 0.97 30.79
N TRP A 242 -9.99 1.97 30.62
CA TRP A 242 -10.20 2.99 31.64
C TRP A 242 -11.04 2.47 32.80
N ARG A 243 -12.02 1.59 32.54
CA ARG A 243 -12.78 0.93 33.59
C ARG A 243 -11.91 0.05 34.47
N SER A 244 -10.93 -0.68 33.91
CA SER A 244 -10.00 -1.48 34.72
C SER A 244 -9.19 -0.59 35.67
N ARG A 245 -8.61 0.50 35.17
CA ARG A 245 -7.88 1.46 36.02
C ARG A 245 -8.76 2.07 37.10
N TYR A 246 -9.99 2.45 36.76
CA TYR A 246 -10.94 3.00 37.73
C TYR A 246 -11.33 1.98 38.81
N LYS A 247 -11.61 0.72 38.44
CA LYS A 247 -11.87 -0.36 39.40
C LYS A 247 -10.69 -0.59 40.34
N ALA A 248 -9.46 -0.55 39.85
CA ALA A 248 -8.27 -0.69 40.67
C ALA A 248 -8.09 0.48 41.65
N TYR A 249 -8.40 1.71 41.20
CA TYR A 249 -8.44 2.90 42.05
C TYR A 249 -9.48 2.77 43.18
N GLU A 250 -10.64 2.17 42.92
CA GLU A 250 -11.68 1.85 43.92
C GLU A 250 -11.37 0.57 44.72
N GLU A 251 -10.09 0.16 44.79
CA GLU A 251 -9.60 -1.04 45.51
C GLU A 251 -10.19 -2.39 45.02
N ASN A 252 -10.88 -2.42 43.89
CA ASN A 252 -11.40 -3.64 43.26
C ASN A 252 -10.41 -4.19 42.22
N VAL A 253 -9.22 -4.54 42.71
CA VAL A 253 -8.06 -4.93 41.91
C VAL A 253 -8.29 -6.23 41.12
N GLU A 254 -8.94 -7.23 41.71
CA GLU A 254 -9.24 -8.48 41.00
C GLU A 254 -10.13 -8.23 39.78
N SER A 255 -11.25 -7.52 39.95
CA SER A 255 -12.15 -7.21 38.84
C SER A 255 -11.52 -6.28 37.80
N ALA A 256 -10.53 -5.47 38.20
CA ALA A 256 -9.75 -4.64 37.30
C ALA A 256 -8.85 -5.49 36.41
N LEU A 257 -8.12 -6.45 36.98
CA LEU A 257 -7.24 -7.33 36.22
C LEU A 257 -8.03 -8.29 35.32
N GLU A 258 -9.23 -8.74 35.72
CA GLU A 258 -10.13 -9.51 34.84
C GLU A 258 -10.59 -8.72 33.60
N ASP A 259 -10.81 -7.41 33.73
CA ASP A 259 -11.09 -6.54 32.58
C ASP A 259 -9.88 -6.48 31.64
N CYS A 260 -8.66 -6.42 32.18
CA CYS A 260 -7.43 -6.47 31.38
C CYS A 260 -7.25 -7.82 30.67
N VAL A 261 -7.53 -8.94 31.34
CA VAL A 261 -7.51 -10.28 30.69
C VAL A 261 -8.54 -10.34 29.56
N SER A 262 -9.73 -9.76 29.75
CA SER A 262 -10.74 -9.67 28.70
C SER A 262 -10.26 -8.85 27.49
N LEU A 263 -9.49 -7.77 27.72
CA LEU A 263 -8.84 -7.01 26.65
C LEU A 263 -7.76 -7.80 25.92
N VAL A 264 -6.94 -8.58 26.64
CA VAL A 264 -5.93 -9.46 26.03
C VAL A 264 -6.61 -10.48 25.11
N LYS A 265 -7.64 -11.18 25.61
CA LYS A 265 -8.43 -12.13 24.80
C LYS A 265 -9.07 -11.46 23.59
N PHE A 266 -9.65 -10.28 23.79
CA PHE A 266 -10.22 -9.49 22.71
C PHE A 266 -9.17 -9.18 21.64
N GLY A 267 -8.01 -8.64 22.00
CA GLY A 267 -6.93 -8.33 21.05
C GLY A 267 -6.40 -9.57 20.34
N ARG A 268 -6.25 -10.69 21.05
CA ARG A 268 -5.84 -11.98 20.48
C ARG A 268 -6.82 -12.52 19.46
N HIS A 269 -8.12 -12.27 19.63
CA HIS A 269 -9.13 -12.71 18.67
C HIS A 269 -8.90 -12.19 17.24
N GLN A 270 -8.30 -11.00 17.08
CA GLN A 270 -8.01 -10.44 15.76
C GLN A 270 -6.61 -10.75 15.24
N GLN A 271 -5.73 -11.37 16.02
CA GLN A 271 -4.34 -11.65 15.61
C GLN A 271 -4.22 -12.96 14.81
N GLY A 272 -3.17 -13.06 14.00
CA GLY A 272 -2.82 -14.27 13.25
C GLY A 272 -3.84 -14.71 12.19
N LYS A 273 -4.80 -13.85 11.85
CA LYS A 273 -5.89 -14.17 10.90
C LYS A 273 -6.50 -12.89 10.31
N GLY A 274 -7.28 -13.05 9.25
CA GLY A 274 -7.96 -11.94 8.59
C GLY A 274 -6.97 -11.01 7.89
N LEU A 275 -7.30 -9.72 7.85
CA LEU A 275 -6.44 -8.69 7.26
C LEU A 275 -5.40 -8.17 8.25
N LEU A 276 -4.25 -7.75 7.75
CA LEU A 276 -3.16 -7.11 8.48
C LEU A 276 -3.65 -5.93 9.31
N ILE A 277 -4.59 -5.13 8.77
CA ILE A 277 -5.15 -3.99 9.49
C ILE A 277 -5.98 -4.39 10.72
N GLU A 278 -6.70 -5.52 10.65
CA GLU A 278 -7.44 -6.06 11.80
C GLU A 278 -6.47 -6.56 12.87
N GLN A 279 -5.43 -7.27 12.45
CA GLN A 279 -4.37 -7.80 13.31
C GLN A 279 -3.63 -6.67 14.04
N LEU A 280 -3.31 -5.57 13.34
CA LEU A 280 -2.72 -4.36 13.94
C LEU A 280 -3.62 -3.73 15.02
N VAL A 281 -4.95 -3.77 14.84
CA VAL A 281 -5.89 -3.31 15.88
C VAL A 281 -5.84 -4.24 17.09
N GLY A 282 -5.86 -5.56 16.88
CA GLY A 282 -5.75 -6.53 17.96
C GLY A 282 -4.49 -6.37 18.81
N ILE A 283 -3.34 -6.14 18.16
CA ILE A 283 -2.05 -5.87 18.83
C ILE A 283 -2.11 -4.58 19.65
N ALA A 284 -2.67 -3.51 19.09
CA ALA A 284 -2.80 -2.25 19.82
C ALA A 284 -3.69 -2.38 21.06
N VAL A 285 -4.77 -3.18 20.97
CA VAL A 285 -5.66 -3.47 22.10
C VAL A 285 -4.93 -4.28 23.18
N GLU A 286 -4.18 -5.31 22.82
CA GLU A 286 -3.41 -6.11 23.78
C GLU A 286 -2.31 -5.26 24.46
N ALA A 287 -1.61 -4.41 23.71
CA ALA A 287 -0.62 -3.49 24.28
C ALA A 287 -1.23 -2.53 25.31
N LEU A 288 -2.47 -2.06 25.10
CA LEU A 288 -3.19 -1.24 26.09
C LEU A 288 -3.43 -2.03 27.39
N ALA A 289 -3.83 -3.31 27.27
CA ALA A 289 -4.05 -4.17 28.43
C ALA A 289 -2.76 -4.39 29.22
N HIS A 290 -1.64 -4.66 28.55
CA HIS A 290 -0.33 -4.84 29.18
C HIS A 290 0.05 -3.60 30.01
N GLY A 291 -0.04 -2.40 29.41
CA GLY A 291 0.26 -1.16 30.12
C GLY A 291 -0.64 -0.91 31.34
N SER A 292 -1.92 -1.30 31.27
CA SER A 292 -2.81 -1.19 32.43
C SER A 292 -2.53 -2.23 33.51
N ILE A 293 -2.12 -3.46 33.16
CA ILE A 293 -1.70 -4.45 34.16
C ILE A 293 -0.46 -3.95 34.90
N SER A 294 0.56 -3.47 34.19
CA SER A 294 1.76 -2.89 34.82
C SER A 294 1.42 -1.73 35.75
N LEU A 295 0.59 -0.78 35.30
CA LEU A 295 0.16 0.35 36.14
C LEU A 295 -0.65 -0.09 37.37
N ILE A 296 -1.53 -1.09 37.25
CA ILE A 296 -2.31 -1.60 38.39
C ILE A 296 -1.36 -2.23 39.43
N ILE A 297 -0.39 -3.04 39.00
CA ILE A 297 0.60 -3.65 39.90
C ILE A 297 1.47 -2.59 40.59
N GLU A 298 1.82 -1.51 39.87
CA GLU A 298 2.63 -0.41 40.41
C GLU A 298 1.86 0.46 41.42
N LYS A 299 0.58 0.77 41.12
CA LYS A 299 -0.19 1.76 41.88
C LYS A 299 -1.08 1.18 42.97
N THR A 300 -1.23 -0.15 43.03
CA THR A 300 -2.15 -0.81 43.97
C THR A 300 -1.54 -2.04 44.61
N GLU A 301 -2.03 -2.39 45.80
CA GLU A 301 -1.67 -3.64 46.46
C GLU A 301 -2.43 -4.82 45.85
N VAL A 302 -1.72 -5.68 45.12
CA VAL A 302 -2.29 -6.87 44.50
C VAL A 302 -1.98 -8.12 45.34
N PRO A 303 -2.99 -8.87 45.82
CA PRO A 303 -2.77 -10.12 46.55
C PRO A 303 -2.05 -11.18 45.70
N ALA A 304 -1.23 -12.02 46.34
CA ALA A 304 -0.48 -13.09 45.67
C ALA A 304 -1.38 -14.07 44.91
N ASP A 305 -2.53 -14.44 45.47
CA ASP A 305 -3.50 -15.34 44.83
C ASP A 305 -4.09 -14.72 43.55
N THR A 306 -4.36 -13.40 43.56
CA THR A 306 -4.81 -12.66 42.38
C THR A 306 -3.72 -12.63 41.31
N LEU A 307 -2.47 -12.33 41.68
CA LEU A 307 -1.33 -12.37 40.75
C LEU A 307 -1.17 -13.75 40.10
N LYS A 308 -1.28 -14.82 40.90
CA LYS A 308 -1.23 -16.20 40.41
C LYS A 308 -2.33 -16.50 39.39
N ASN A 309 -3.59 -16.20 39.74
CA ASN A 309 -4.74 -16.46 38.87
C ASN A 309 -4.63 -15.71 37.53
N ILE A 310 -4.22 -14.44 37.56
CA ILE A 310 -4.06 -13.63 36.35
C ILE A 310 -2.87 -14.13 35.51
N GLN A 311 -1.75 -14.48 36.15
CA GLN A 311 -0.60 -15.06 35.44
C GLN A 311 -0.97 -16.39 34.76
N GLU A 312 -1.69 -17.29 35.42
CA GLU A 312 -2.14 -18.56 34.85
C GLU A 312 -3.05 -18.33 33.63
N LYS A 313 -4.05 -17.44 33.75
CA LYS A 313 -4.93 -17.08 32.63
C LYS A 313 -4.15 -16.53 31.44
N LEU A 314 -3.24 -15.58 31.67
CA LEU A 314 -2.44 -14.98 30.59
C LEU A 314 -1.47 -15.99 29.98
N GLN A 315 -0.88 -16.87 30.79
CA GLN A 315 0.01 -17.91 30.32
C GLN A 315 -0.74 -18.92 29.44
N ASP A 316 -1.97 -19.29 29.78
CA ASP A 316 -2.79 -20.17 28.96
C ASP A 316 -3.20 -19.50 27.65
N GLU A 317 -3.54 -18.21 27.69
CA GLU A 317 -3.75 -17.44 26.47
C GLU A 317 -2.48 -17.43 25.61
N PHE A 318 -1.32 -17.09 26.17
CA PHE A 318 -0.05 -16.99 25.44
C PHE A 318 0.54 -18.33 25.01
N ALA A 319 0.02 -19.46 25.50
CA ALA A 319 0.50 -20.80 25.14
C ALA A 319 0.12 -21.23 23.71
N ASP A 320 -0.96 -20.70 23.13
CA ASP A 320 -1.32 -20.99 21.74
C ASP A 320 -0.29 -20.35 20.80
N PRO A 321 0.51 -21.16 20.07
CA PRO A 321 1.65 -20.71 19.28
C PRO A 321 1.26 -20.00 17.97
N GLN A 322 -0.01 -19.64 17.79
CA GLN A 322 -0.43 -18.84 16.63
C GLN A 322 0.44 -17.59 16.47
N ASN A 323 0.96 -17.41 15.25
CA ASN A 323 1.73 -16.23 14.91
C ASN A 323 0.88 -14.97 15.12
N VAL A 324 1.51 -13.94 15.71
CA VAL A 324 0.87 -12.63 15.93
C VAL A 324 0.36 -12.04 14.60
N PHE A 325 1.08 -12.31 13.51
CA PHE A 325 0.68 -12.00 12.15
C PHE A 325 0.54 -13.23 11.25
N ASN A 326 -0.40 -13.16 10.33
CA ASN A 326 -0.55 -14.06 9.19
C ASN A 326 -0.99 -13.23 7.97
N LEU A 327 -0.36 -13.45 6.81
CA LEU A 327 -0.60 -12.68 5.58
C LEU A 327 -1.45 -13.42 4.54
N ASP A 328 -2.12 -14.50 4.92
CA ASP A 328 -3.01 -15.26 4.04
C ASP A 328 -4.12 -14.38 3.48
N GLY A 329 -4.64 -13.44 4.28
CA GLY A 329 -5.60 -12.43 3.84
C GLY A 329 -5.04 -11.62 2.68
N GLU A 330 -3.92 -10.93 2.87
CA GLU A 330 -3.24 -10.11 1.87
C GLU A 330 -2.90 -10.90 0.61
N LYS A 331 -2.46 -12.15 0.79
CA LYS A 331 -2.12 -13.08 -0.28
C LYS A 331 -3.35 -13.39 -1.14
N VAL A 332 -4.49 -13.72 -0.55
CA VAL A 332 -5.70 -13.99 -1.33
C VAL A 332 -6.27 -12.76 -2.01
N PHE A 333 -6.06 -11.55 -1.47
CA PHE A 333 -6.38 -10.32 -2.21
C PHE A 333 -5.48 -10.12 -3.42
N THR A 334 -4.21 -10.47 -3.29
CA THR A 334 -3.30 -10.44 -4.43
C THR A 334 -3.74 -11.45 -5.50
N TYR A 335 -4.23 -12.64 -5.12
CA TYR A 335 -4.81 -13.60 -6.05
C TYR A 335 -6.11 -13.12 -6.70
N ASP A 336 -7.02 -12.49 -5.95
CA ASP A 336 -8.25 -11.89 -6.53
C ASP A 336 -7.87 -10.81 -7.56
N TYR A 337 -6.87 -10.00 -7.24
CA TYR A 337 -6.36 -8.99 -8.15
C TYR A 337 -5.73 -9.61 -9.41
N ILE A 338 -4.99 -10.71 -9.28
CA ILE A 338 -4.45 -11.47 -10.42
C ILE A 338 -5.58 -11.98 -11.33
N GLN A 339 -6.59 -12.69 -10.79
CA GLN A 339 -7.64 -13.29 -11.64
C GLN A 339 -8.47 -12.23 -12.38
N ARG A 340 -8.62 -11.04 -11.80
CA ARG A 340 -9.34 -9.90 -12.40
C ARG A 340 -8.48 -9.10 -13.40
N SER A 341 -7.17 -9.30 -13.39
CA SER A 341 -6.20 -8.50 -14.14
C SER A 341 -5.52 -9.24 -15.30
N PHE A 342 -5.74 -10.55 -15.40
CA PHE A 342 -5.15 -11.41 -16.42
C PHE A 342 -6.24 -12.22 -17.12
N THR A 343 -6.02 -12.58 -18.38
CA THR A 343 -6.81 -13.64 -19.02
C THR A 343 -6.44 -15.00 -18.43
N ASP A 344 -7.17 -16.05 -18.81
CA ASP A 344 -6.89 -17.42 -18.39
C ASP A 344 -6.84 -18.35 -19.60
N ASP A 345 -5.79 -19.14 -19.72
CA ASP A 345 -5.63 -20.16 -20.76
C ASP A 345 -6.14 -21.56 -20.34
N GLY A 346 -6.67 -21.68 -19.11
CA GLY A 346 -7.15 -22.93 -18.51
C GLY A 346 -6.05 -23.81 -17.91
N LYS A 347 -4.78 -23.38 -17.98
CA LYS A 347 -3.61 -24.04 -17.39
C LYS A 347 -2.90 -23.14 -16.38
N GLY A 348 -3.60 -22.11 -15.89
CA GLY A 348 -3.06 -21.09 -14.97
C GLY A 348 -2.19 -20.01 -15.63
N GLY A 349 -1.97 -20.10 -16.95
CA GLY A 349 -1.32 -19.05 -17.72
C GLY A 349 -2.32 -17.99 -18.19
N GLY A 350 -1.82 -16.98 -18.88
CA GLY A 350 -2.65 -15.94 -19.45
C GLY A 350 -1.95 -14.59 -19.53
N ARG A 351 -2.35 -13.77 -20.48
CA ARG A 351 -1.74 -12.46 -20.70
C ARG A 351 -2.33 -11.40 -19.77
N MET A 352 -1.49 -10.43 -19.44
CA MET A 352 -1.87 -9.26 -18.67
C MET A 352 -2.90 -8.39 -19.41
N LEU A 353 -3.91 -7.91 -18.69
CA LEU A 353 -4.81 -6.83 -19.11
C LEU A 353 -4.33 -5.50 -18.53
N ALA A 354 -4.88 -4.38 -18.98
CA ALA A 354 -4.46 -3.04 -18.52
C ALA A 354 -4.47 -2.89 -16.99
N ARG A 355 -5.42 -3.54 -16.29
CA ARG A 355 -5.52 -3.55 -14.83
C ARG A 355 -4.31 -4.22 -14.15
N GLY A 356 -3.66 -5.18 -14.79
CA GLY A 356 -2.52 -5.93 -14.24
C GLY A 356 -1.20 -5.20 -14.24
N ALA A 357 -1.14 -3.97 -14.77
CA ALA A 357 0.09 -3.20 -14.82
C ALA A 357 0.78 -3.05 -13.45
N ALA A 358 0.01 -2.91 -12.36
CA ALA A 358 0.58 -2.78 -11.01
C ALA A 358 1.35 -4.03 -10.54
N LEU A 359 1.06 -5.21 -11.08
CA LEU A 359 1.77 -6.47 -10.77
C LEU A 359 2.98 -6.73 -11.66
N ALA A 360 3.11 -5.99 -12.76
CA ALA A 360 4.03 -6.30 -13.85
C ALA A 360 4.93 -5.14 -14.28
N VAL A 361 4.71 -3.95 -13.74
CA VAL A 361 5.50 -2.75 -14.06
C VAL A 361 5.90 -2.06 -12.76
N GLY A 362 7.21 -1.99 -12.50
CA GLY A 362 7.76 -1.40 -11.27
C GLY A 362 8.20 0.05 -11.44
N ASP A 363 8.57 0.46 -12.65
CA ASP A 363 8.98 1.83 -12.98
C ASP A 363 8.64 2.20 -14.43
N TRP A 364 8.77 3.47 -14.77
CA TRP A 364 8.37 3.96 -16.09
C TRP A 364 9.25 3.46 -17.25
N LYS A 365 10.55 3.18 -17.01
CA LYS A 365 11.48 2.70 -18.03
C LYS A 365 11.20 1.22 -18.34
N SER A 366 11.10 0.38 -17.31
CA SER A 366 10.71 -1.03 -17.47
C SER A 366 9.32 -1.15 -18.10
N GLY A 367 8.38 -0.30 -17.68
CA GLY A 367 7.05 -0.20 -18.27
C GLY A 367 7.06 0.16 -19.75
N LEU A 368 7.82 1.17 -20.16
CA LEU A 368 7.96 1.56 -21.57
C LEU A 368 8.61 0.44 -22.39
N TRP A 369 9.65 -0.20 -21.86
CA TRP A 369 10.33 -1.31 -22.53
C TRP A 369 9.39 -2.51 -22.74
N ARG A 370 8.67 -2.94 -21.69
CA ARG A 370 7.68 -4.02 -21.76
C ARG A 370 6.52 -3.68 -22.70
N PHE A 371 6.07 -2.42 -22.70
CA PHE A 371 5.05 -1.94 -23.63
C PHE A 371 5.50 -2.03 -25.09
N VAL A 372 6.71 -1.55 -25.38
CA VAL A 372 7.28 -1.59 -26.74
C VAL A 372 7.59 -3.01 -27.16
N THR A 373 8.00 -3.90 -26.26
CA THR A 373 8.41 -5.28 -26.63
C THR A 373 7.31 -6.33 -26.44
N LEU A 374 6.16 -5.96 -25.87
CA LEU A 374 5.09 -6.87 -25.45
C LEU A 374 5.56 -7.98 -24.48
N SER A 375 6.65 -7.76 -23.75
CA SER A 375 7.29 -8.74 -22.85
C SER A 375 6.72 -8.69 -21.42
N TYR A 376 5.40 -8.59 -21.29
CA TYR A 376 4.75 -8.67 -19.99
C TYR A 376 4.77 -10.11 -19.45
N PRO A 377 4.96 -10.31 -18.14
CA PRO A 377 4.91 -11.62 -17.52
C PRO A 377 3.50 -12.17 -17.66
N ASP A 378 3.41 -13.49 -17.78
CA ASP A 378 2.12 -14.16 -17.80
C ASP A 378 1.53 -14.31 -16.39
N ARG A 379 0.26 -14.75 -16.32
CA ARG A 379 -0.44 -14.98 -15.06
C ARG A 379 0.29 -15.95 -14.14
N ARG A 380 0.93 -16.98 -14.70
CA ARG A 380 1.61 -18.03 -13.93
C ARG A 380 2.88 -17.48 -13.30
N GLU A 381 3.68 -16.74 -14.07
CA GLU A 381 4.89 -16.07 -13.58
C GLU A 381 4.58 -15.09 -12.46
N VAL A 382 3.52 -14.29 -12.60
CA VAL A 382 3.09 -13.36 -11.55
C VAL A 382 2.60 -14.10 -10.31
N THR A 383 1.81 -15.17 -10.48
CA THR A 383 1.32 -15.98 -9.35
C THR A 383 2.48 -16.62 -8.59
N ALA A 384 3.43 -17.25 -9.29
CA ALA A 384 4.60 -17.87 -8.67
C ALA A 384 5.47 -16.85 -7.90
N LYS A 385 5.60 -15.62 -8.40
CA LYS A 385 6.29 -14.55 -7.69
C LYS A 385 5.56 -14.14 -6.41
N VAL A 386 4.23 -14.02 -6.47
CA VAL A 386 3.41 -13.73 -5.29
C VAL A 386 3.54 -14.84 -4.24
N ASP A 387 3.57 -16.10 -4.68
CA ASP A 387 3.78 -17.24 -3.78
C ASP A 387 5.15 -17.17 -3.08
N GLN A 388 6.22 -16.94 -3.86
CA GLN A 388 7.58 -16.76 -3.32
C GLN A 388 7.66 -15.60 -2.33
N TYR A 389 7.01 -14.49 -2.64
CA TYR A 389 6.98 -13.30 -1.80
C TYR A 389 6.35 -13.57 -0.44
N TYR A 390 5.16 -14.16 -0.40
CA TYR A 390 4.48 -14.45 0.86
C TYR A 390 5.11 -15.62 1.62
N GLN A 391 5.75 -16.57 0.92
CA GLN A 391 6.53 -17.62 1.57
C GLN A 391 7.76 -17.05 2.32
N LEU A 392 8.48 -16.09 1.70
CA LEU A 392 9.54 -15.37 2.41
C LEU A 392 8.97 -14.62 3.62
N ALA A 393 7.80 -13.99 3.45
CA ALA A 393 7.19 -13.23 4.54
C ALA A 393 6.85 -14.09 5.77
N GLU A 394 6.30 -15.28 5.54
CA GLU A 394 6.04 -16.25 6.60
C GLU A 394 7.33 -16.70 7.30
N GLN A 395 8.40 -16.98 6.53
CA GLN A 395 9.70 -17.37 7.10
C GLN A 395 10.27 -16.28 8.02
N VAL A 396 10.22 -15.01 7.58
CA VAL A 396 10.72 -13.88 8.38
C VAL A 396 9.95 -13.71 9.69
N PHE A 397 8.67 -14.06 9.73
CA PHE A 397 7.86 -13.96 10.96
C PHE A 397 8.19 -15.05 12.01
N ASP A 398 8.82 -16.14 11.59
CA ASP A 398 9.17 -17.28 12.42
C ASP A 398 10.61 -17.21 12.96
N GLU A 399 11.48 -16.39 12.37
CA GLU A 399 12.87 -16.22 12.81
C GLU A 399 13.04 -15.03 13.77
N THR A 400 13.78 -15.23 14.87
CA THR A 400 13.95 -14.20 15.90
C THR A 400 14.78 -13.02 15.40
N PRO A 401 14.52 -11.77 15.86
CA PRO A 401 15.28 -10.59 15.46
C PRO A 401 16.79 -10.73 15.65
N TRP A 402 17.24 -11.37 16.74
CA TRP A 402 18.65 -11.67 16.98
C TRP A 402 19.30 -12.52 15.87
N ARG A 403 18.56 -13.44 15.25
CA ARG A 403 19.05 -14.28 14.15
C ARG A 403 19.01 -13.54 12.81
N THR A 404 17.92 -12.81 12.55
CA THR A 404 17.68 -12.17 11.25
C THR A 404 18.48 -10.88 11.04
N HIS A 405 18.96 -10.22 12.10
CA HIS A 405 19.77 -8.99 11.99
C HIS A 405 21.03 -9.13 11.13
N GLN A 406 21.51 -10.36 10.92
CA GLN A 406 22.65 -10.64 10.07
C GLN A 406 22.32 -10.54 8.56
N GLU A 407 21.05 -10.44 8.18
CA GLU A 407 20.58 -10.44 6.79
C GLU A 407 19.71 -9.20 6.48
N ASP A 408 19.91 -8.56 5.33
CA ASP A 408 19.06 -7.45 4.87
C ASP A 408 17.77 -8.02 4.23
N GLU A 409 16.78 -8.33 5.06
CA GLU A 409 15.48 -8.83 4.61
C GLU A 409 14.76 -7.85 3.68
N SER A 410 14.96 -6.54 3.87
CA SER A 410 14.35 -5.53 3.00
C SER A 410 14.89 -5.64 1.57
N GLU A 411 16.17 -5.96 1.41
CA GLU A 411 16.76 -6.24 0.10
C GLU A 411 16.13 -7.47 -0.55
N LYS A 412 15.95 -8.58 0.19
CA LYS A 412 15.31 -9.80 -0.33
C LYS A 412 13.87 -9.59 -0.76
N TYR A 413 13.07 -8.87 0.04
CA TYR A 413 11.70 -8.50 -0.33
C TYR A 413 11.66 -7.68 -1.62
N MET A 414 12.57 -6.71 -1.76
CA MET A 414 12.65 -5.85 -2.94
C MET A 414 13.15 -6.59 -4.18
N GLU A 415 14.05 -7.55 -4.01
CA GLU A 415 14.52 -8.45 -5.06
C GLU A 415 13.37 -9.32 -5.60
N ILE A 416 12.63 -10.00 -4.72
CA ILE A 416 11.48 -10.84 -5.12
C ILE A 416 10.37 -9.99 -5.74
N ALA A 417 10.06 -8.84 -5.13
CA ALA A 417 9.06 -7.92 -5.67
C ALA A 417 9.41 -7.51 -7.11
N GLY A 418 10.69 -7.28 -7.40
CA GLY A 418 11.21 -7.04 -8.75
C GLY A 418 10.40 -5.96 -9.47
N ASP A 419 9.85 -6.26 -10.65
CA ASP A 419 9.01 -5.30 -11.39
C ASP A 419 7.53 -5.23 -10.94
N SER A 420 7.16 -5.77 -9.77
CA SER A 420 5.81 -5.60 -9.24
C SER A 420 5.73 -4.33 -8.38
N PHE A 421 5.08 -3.28 -8.90
CA PHE A 421 4.81 -2.08 -8.12
C PHE A 421 3.98 -2.39 -6.88
N LEU A 422 2.97 -3.27 -7.00
CA LEU A 422 2.09 -3.66 -5.90
C LEU A 422 2.85 -4.29 -4.72
N LEU A 423 3.77 -5.22 -5.01
CA LEU A 423 4.58 -5.85 -3.96
C LEU A 423 5.59 -4.87 -3.37
N LYS A 424 6.17 -3.98 -4.20
CA LYS A 424 7.10 -2.94 -3.74
C LYS A 424 6.46 -1.96 -2.76
N ILE A 425 5.23 -1.53 -2.98
CA ILE A 425 4.56 -0.57 -2.09
C ILE A 425 4.08 -1.21 -0.78
N THR A 426 3.88 -2.53 -0.76
CA THR A 426 3.42 -3.27 0.43
C THR A 426 4.58 -3.86 1.24
N ALA A 427 5.74 -4.09 0.64
CA ALA A 427 6.92 -4.66 1.30
C ALA A 427 7.34 -3.96 2.60
N PRO A 428 7.44 -2.61 2.67
CA PRO A 428 7.79 -1.95 3.94
C PRO A 428 6.78 -2.22 5.05
N ALA A 429 5.48 -2.33 4.71
CA ALA A 429 4.44 -2.62 5.68
C ALA A 429 4.50 -4.06 6.19
N HIS A 430 4.81 -5.03 5.33
CA HIS A 430 5.00 -6.43 5.74
C HIS A 430 6.26 -6.62 6.59
N GLY A 431 7.38 -5.97 6.24
CA GLY A 431 8.59 -5.98 7.10
C GLY A 431 8.29 -5.42 8.49
N ARG A 432 7.60 -4.27 8.56
CA ARG A 432 7.17 -3.67 9.83
C ARG A 432 6.19 -4.53 10.62
N ALA A 433 5.37 -5.35 9.96
CA ALA A 433 4.52 -6.31 10.65
C ALA A 433 5.36 -7.35 11.40
N GLY A 434 6.46 -7.85 10.81
CA GLY A 434 7.39 -8.75 11.49
C GLY A 434 7.96 -8.15 12.78
N GLU A 435 8.46 -6.92 12.70
CA GLU A 435 8.98 -6.16 13.86
C GLU A 435 7.93 -6.02 14.97
N ILE A 436 6.70 -5.62 14.61
CA ILE A 436 5.59 -5.46 15.55
C ILE A 436 5.18 -6.82 16.17
N GLY A 437 5.24 -7.89 15.38
CA GLY A 437 4.92 -9.25 15.84
C GLY A 437 5.89 -9.71 16.92
N TRP A 438 7.19 -9.55 16.70
CA TRP A 438 8.22 -9.88 17.69
C TRP A 438 8.16 -8.99 18.92
N ARG A 439 7.92 -7.70 18.74
CA ARG A 439 7.63 -6.79 19.85
C ARG A 439 6.51 -7.29 20.75
N MET A 440 5.39 -7.71 20.18
CA MET A 440 4.27 -8.25 20.95
C MET A 440 4.65 -9.56 21.66
N LYS A 441 5.38 -10.47 20.99
CA LYS A 441 5.89 -11.71 21.61
C LYS A 441 6.78 -11.38 22.83
N THR A 442 7.69 -10.42 22.72
CA THR A 442 8.55 -9.98 23.84
C THR A 442 7.77 -9.28 24.94
N MET A 443 6.76 -8.47 24.60
CA MET A 443 5.87 -7.85 25.59
C MET A 443 5.11 -8.87 26.44
N ARG A 444 4.63 -9.96 25.84
CA ARG A 444 3.99 -11.08 26.57
C ARG A 444 4.94 -11.74 27.54
N LEU A 445 6.17 -11.98 27.08
CA LEU A 445 7.25 -12.56 27.89
C LEU A 445 7.61 -11.68 29.09
N GLY A 446 7.79 -10.37 28.85
CA GLY A 446 8.05 -9.38 29.89
C GLY A 446 6.92 -9.29 30.91
N LEU A 447 5.66 -9.30 30.45
CA LEU A 447 4.48 -9.28 31.33
C LEU A 447 4.40 -10.50 32.25
N LEU A 448 4.57 -11.72 31.71
CA LEU A 448 4.57 -12.94 32.52
C LEU A 448 5.72 -12.94 33.54
N THR A 449 6.90 -12.47 33.14
CA THR A 449 8.07 -12.38 34.02
C THR A 449 7.85 -11.36 35.14
N MET A 450 7.27 -10.20 34.82
CA MET A 450 6.90 -9.17 35.79
C MET A 450 5.87 -9.70 36.81
N LEU A 451 4.83 -10.40 36.34
CA LEU A 451 3.82 -11.01 37.22
C LEU A 451 4.45 -12.06 38.15
N ALA A 452 5.35 -12.90 37.64
CA ALA A 452 6.07 -13.89 38.43
C ALA A 452 6.96 -13.24 39.50
N LEU A 453 7.66 -12.15 39.16
CA LEU A 453 8.47 -11.36 40.11
C LEU A 453 7.61 -10.72 41.20
N ALA A 454 6.51 -10.06 40.82
CA ALA A 454 5.59 -9.46 41.77
C ALA A 454 4.98 -10.50 42.72
N ARG A 455 4.60 -11.67 42.18
CA ARG A 455 4.07 -12.77 42.97
C ARG A 455 5.11 -13.35 43.94
N TYR A 456 6.35 -13.52 43.48
CA TYR A 456 7.44 -14.02 44.32
C TYR A 456 7.69 -13.07 45.49
N GLU A 457 7.75 -11.76 45.25
CA GLU A 457 7.91 -10.75 46.31
C GLU A 457 6.77 -10.81 47.33
N LYS A 458 5.51 -10.89 46.88
CA LYS A 458 4.37 -10.99 47.81
C LYS A 458 4.37 -12.26 48.66
N GLU A 459 4.89 -13.37 48.15
CA GLU A 459 4.92 -14.64 48.86
C GLU A 459 6.18 -14.83 49.73
N LYS A 460 7.30 -14.18 49.40
CA LYS A 460 8.61 -14.36 50.07
C LYS A 460 9.09 -13.14 50.85
N GLY A 461 8.51 -11.96 50.61
CA GLY A 461 8.90 -10.69 51.20
C GLY A 461 10.16 -10.07 50.58
N GLU A 462 10.68 -10.65 49.50
CA GLU A 462 11.84 -10.13 48.76
C GLU A 462 11.81 -10.57 47.30
N TYR A 463 12.47 -9.82 46.42
CA TYR A 463 12.71 -10.23 45.03
C TYR A 463 13.82 -11.30 44.94
N PRO A 464 13.76 -12.23 43.95
CA PRO A 464 14.77 -13.26 43.80
C PRO A 464 16.12 -12.70 43.35
N GLU A 465 17.23 -13.37 43.68
CA GLU A 465 18.56 -12.94 43.25
C GLU A 465 18.77 -13.00 41.72
N ASN A 466 18.02 -13.86 41.02
CA ASN A 466 18.06 -14.00 39.57
C ASN A 466 16.78 -14.67 39.04
N LEU A 467 16.57 -14.59 37.72
CA LEU A 467 15.37 -15.16 37.07
C LEU A 467 15.31 -16.69 37.12
N ARG A 468 16.45 -17.40 37.26
CA ARG A 468 16.45 -18.86 37.35
C ARG A 468 15.72 -19.35 38.59
N THR A 469 15.81 -18.61 39.69
CA THR A 469 15.07 -18.90 40.92
C THR A 469 13.55 -18.98 40.67
N LEU A 470 13.00 -18.16 39.78
CA LEU A 470 11.57 -18.21 39.44
C LEU A 470 11.19 -19.51 38.73
N VAL A 471 12.07 -20.02 37.88
CA VAL A 471 11.86 -21.30 37.18
C VAL A 471 11.97 -22.46 38.18
N GLU A 472 13.02 -22.49 39.00
CA GLU A 472 13.27 -23.53 40.00
C GLU A 472 12.14 -23.60 41.04
N ALA A 473 11.58 -22.45 41.42
CA ALA A 473 10.46 -22.36 42.35
C ALA A 473 9.08 -22.52 41.69
N GLY A 474 9.00 -22.71 40.37
CA GLY A 474 7.75 -22.96 39.65
C GLY A 474 6.85 -21.74 39.43
N TYR A 475 7.41 -20.53 39.52
CA TYR A 475 6.71 -19.30 39.14
C TYR A 475 6.78 -19.06 37.62
N LEU A 476 7.79 -19.59 36.93
CA LEU A 476 7.89 -19.60 35.46
C LEU A 476 8.08 -21.03 34.95
N LYS A 477 7.52 -21.34 33.78
CA LYS A 477 7.68 -22.64 33.12
C LYS A 477 9.10 -22.86 32.58
N GLU A 478 9.70 -21.81 32.04
CA GLU A 478 11.02 -21.82 31.42
C GLU A 478 11.71 -20.46 31.57
N MET A 479 13.01 -20.40 31.23
CA MET A 479 13.74 -19.15 31.22
C MET A 479 13.13 -18.20 30.18
N PRO A 480 12.91 -16.91 30.52
CA PRO A 480 12.34 -15.95 29.59
C PRO A 480 13.40 -15.49 28.59
N ASN A 481 13.64 -16.29 27.56
CA ASN A 481 14.64 -16.02 26.51
C ASN A 481 14.24 -14.80 25.67
N ASP A 482 15.13 -13.81 25.57
CA ASP A 482 14.86 -12.58 24.83
C ASP A 482 15.05 -12.82 23.32
N PRO A 483 14.03 -12.59 22.47
CA PRO A 483 14.19 -12.69 21.02
C PRO A 483 15.21 -11.71 20.40
N TYR A 484 15.58 -10.67 21.15
CA TYR A 484 16.51 -9.60 20.74
C TYR A 484 17.93 -9.77 21.32
N SER A 485 18.24 -10.87 22.01
CA SER A 485 19.59 -11.20 22.46
C SER A 485 19.88 -12.71 22.33
N ASP A 486 21.09 -13.14 22.72
CA ASP A 486 21.45 -14.56 22.85
C ASP A 486 21.13 -15.15 24.24
N GLY A 487 20.50 -14.35 25.11
CA GLY A 487 20.22 -14.70 26.51
C GLY A 487 18.75 -14.59 26.91
N SER A 488 18.51 -14.47 28.22
CA SER A 488 17.20 -14.14 28.77
C SER A 488 16.98 -12.63 28.80
N LEU A 489 15.74 -12.21 29.08
CA LEU A 489 15.46 -10.85 29.54
C LEU A 489 16.45 -10.47 30.64
N VAL A 490 16.87 -9.20 30.65
CA VAL A 490 17.79 -8.70 31.66
C VAL A 490 17.01 -8.31 32.90
N TYR A 491 17.43 -8.88 34.03
CA TYR A 491 16.87 -8.61 35.35
C TYR A 491 17.96 -8.07 36.27
N LYS A 492 17.68 -6.92 36.90
CA LYS A 492 18.56 -6.32 37.91
C LYS A 492 17.75 -6.07 39.18
N LYS A 493 18.04 -6.81 40.26
CA LYS A 493 17.47 -6.55 41.59
C LYS A 493 17.99 -5.20 42.10
N THR A 494 17.11 -4.38 42.67
CA THR A 494 17.48 -3.16 43.41
C THR A 494 17.07 -3.32 44.88
N ASP A 495 17.42 -2.35 45.72
CA ASP A 495 17.16 -2.44 47.16
C ASP A 495 15.66 -2.58 47.49
N GLU A 496 14.79 -1.89 46.74
CA GLU A 496 13.34 -1.83 46.97
C GLU A 496 12.50 -2.35 45.78
N SER A 497 13.14 -2.67 44.65
CA SER A 497 12.44 -3.02 43.40
C SER A 497 13.33 -3.87 42.48
N PHE A 498 13.09 -3.79 41.18
CA PHE A 498 13.92 -4.39 40.15
C PHE A 498 13.86 -3.57 38.86
N ILE A 499 14.74 -3.91 37.91
CA ILE A 499 14.64 -3.49 36.51
C ILE A 499 14.50 -4.76 35.67
N LEU A 500 13.56 -4.75 34.72
CA LEU A 500 13.34 -5.83 33.76
C LEU A 500 13.26 -5.23 32.36
N TYR A 501 14.11 -5.68 31.44
CA TYR A 501 14.14 -5.16 30.07
C TYR A 501 14.63 -6.18 29.04
N SER A 502 14.40 -5.85 27.76
CA SER A 502 14.95 -6.49 26.57
C SER A 502 15.86 -5.49 25.84
N PHE A 503 16.86 -5.98 25.10
CA PHE A 503 17.76 -5.14 24.29
C PHE A 503 17.01 -4.31 23.24
N GLY A 504 15.83 -4.76 22.80
CA GLY A 504 15.05 -4.04 21.80
C GLY A 504 15.69 -4.06 20.41
N GLU A 505 15.24 -3.15 19.55
CA GLU A 505 15.52 -3.19 18.10
C GLU A 505 17.00 -2.96 17.72
N ASN A 506 17.81 -2.34 18.58
CA ASN A 506 19.25 -2.14 18.33
C ASN A 506 20.12 -3.35 18.73
N LEU A 507 19.53 -4.35 19.40
CA LEU A 507 20.20 -5.59 19.82
C LEU A 507 21.42 -5.35 20.72
N SER A 508 21.41 -4.24 21.47
CA SER A 508 22.48 -3.85 22.38
C SER A 508 21.92 -3.68 23.78
N ASP A 509 22.73 -4.00 24.80
CA ASP A 509 22.40 -3.69 26.18
C ASP A 509 22.68 -2.20 26.44
N ASP A 510 21.62 -1.40 26.57
CA ASP A 510 21.72 0.02 26.95
C ASP A 510 21.54 0.23 28.47
N GLU A 511 21.76 -0.82 29.25
CA GLU A 511 21.69 -0.87 30.72
C GLU A 511 20.34 -0.51 31.34
N GLY A 512 19.25 -0.61 30.58
CA GLY A 512 17.89 -0.23 30.94
C GLY A 512 17.51 1.19 30.51
N GLN A 513 18.26 1.80 29.59
CA GLN A 513 17.97 3.15 29.10
C GLN A 513 17.00 3.13 27.94
N VAL A 514 15.84 3.77 28.13
CA VAL A 514 14.84 3.96 27.07
C VAL A 514 15.21 5.11 26.13
N ALA A 515 14.88 4.98 24.85
CA ALA A 515 14.96 6.10 23.92
C ALA A 515 14.01 7.24 24.29
N ARG A 516 14.50 8.46 24.14
CA ARG A 516 13.78 9.70 24.38
C ARG A 516 13.88 10.61 23.17
N ARG A 517 12.81 11.35 22.92
CA ARG A 517 12.79 12.45 21.96
C ARG A 517 13.49 13.67 22.54
N ASP A 518 13.79 14.65 21.67
CA ASP A 518 14.37 15.94 22.05
C ASP A 518 13.53 16.69 23.12
N ASP A 519 12.21 16.45 23.17
CA ASP A 519 11.31 17.04 24.17
C ASP A 519 11.25 16.24 25.50
N GLY A 520 12.14 15.26 25.67
CA GLY A 520 12.27 14.42 26.86
C GLY A 520 11.20 13.35 27.02
N ARG A 521 10.24 13.27 26.08
CA ARG A 521 9.21 12.22 26.07
C ARG A 521 9.82 10.91 25.63
N ILE A 522 9.37 9.84 26.25
CA ILE A 522 9.77 8.48 25.86
C ILE A 522 9.27 8.21 24.45
N GLN A 523 10.19 7.76 23.62
CA GLN A 523 9.86 7.19 22.33
C GLN A 523 9.61 5.71 22.54
N GLN A 524 8.36 5.37 22.85
CA GLN A 524 7.97 3.97 23.03
C GLN A 524 8.34 3.19 21.77
N TRP A 525 9.11 2.11 21.97
CA TRP A 525 9.55 1.21 20.92
C TRP A 525 10.34 1.90 19.80
N ALA A 526 11.25 2.79 20.19
CA ALA A 526 12.25 3.29 19.25
C ALA A 526 13.16 2.15 18.78
N SER A 527 13.84 2.41 17.66
CA SER A 527 14.89 1.54 17.16
C SER A 527 16.13 1.53 18.05
N GLU A 528 16.29 2.55 18.89
CA GLU A 528 17.39 2.71 19.84
C GLU A 528 16.90 2.49 21.27
N GLY A 529 17.80 2.10 22.18
CA GLY A 529 17.50 1.95 23.59
C GLY A 529 16.79 0.64 23.92
N ASP A 530 16.85 0.28 25.20
CA ASP A 530 16.23 -0.91 25.73
C ASP A 530 14.70 -0.77 25.82
N TRP A 531 14.03 -1.91 25.72
CA TRP A 531 12.60 -2.02 26.00
C TRP A 531 12.40 -2.42 27.46
N VAL A 532 12.21 -1.41 28.29
CA VAL A 532 11.99 -1.57 29.73
C VAL A 532 10.54 -1.96 30.01
N PHE A 533 10.36 -3.11 30.67
CA PHE A 533 9.07 -3.62 31.15
C PHE A 533 8.77 -3.18 32.58
N TRP A 534 9.81 -2.98 33.40
CA TRP A 534 9.69 -2.48 34.76
C TRP A 534 10.98 -1.77 35.22
N PRO A 535 10.89 -0.67 35.99
CA PRO A 535 9.67 0.10 36.27
C PRO A 535 9.09 0.75 35.01
N GLU A 536 7.83 1.18 35.04
CA GLU A 536 7.24 1.95 33.93
C GLU A 536 8.08 3.22 33.71
N PRO A 537 8.65 3.42 32.51
CA PRO A 537 9.54 4.56 32.29
C PRO A 537 8.76 5.89 32.34
N GLU A 538 9.33 6.89 33.01
CA GLU A 538 8.75 8.24 33.10
C GLU A 538 9.33 9.20 32.06
N SER A 539 8.48 10.09 31.51
CA SER A 539 8.92 11.15 30.59
C SER A 539 9.57 12.30 31.36
N GLN A 540 10.74 12.75 30.89
CA GLN A 540 11.51 13.83 31.51
C GLN A 540 11.33 15.11 30.70
N ILE A 541 10.12 15.66 30.72
CA ILE A 541 9.78 16.80 29.87
C ILE A 541 10.63 18.00 30.26
N THR A 542 11.53 18.41 29.37
CA THR A 542 12.30 19.65 29.53
C THR A 542 11.36 20.82 29.24
N GLN A 543 11.20 21.75 30.18
CA GLN A 543 10.34 22.93 30.03
C GLN A 543 10.89 23.93 29.00
#